data_AF-A0A7Z0MNE7-F1
#
_entry.id   AF-A0A7Z0MNE7-F1
#
_cell.length_a   1.000
_cell.length_b   1.000
_cell.length_c   1.000
_cell.angle_alpha   90.00
_cell.angle_beta   90.00
_cell.angle_gamma   90.00
#
_symmetry.space_group_name_H-M   'P 1'
#
loop_
_entity.id
_entity.type
_entity.pdbx_description
1 polymer ?
#
loop_
_entity_poly.entity_id
_entity_poly.type
_entity_poly.pdbx_seq_one_letter_code
_entity_poly.pdbx_strand_id
1 'polypeptide(L)'
;MLEQFSFALNVTIPILILLILGITFRRTGFIDQHFINIANSFVFNITLPCLLFFSIADTPLSHASNIPLFLFGAFFTLGSALLFWLLSLILIEPDKRGVFIQGAFRGNLGIIGIALVFNAYGTKC
;
A
#
# COMPACT_ATOMS: atom_id res chain seq x y z
N MET A 1 -24.48 4.76 4.67
CA MET A 1 -23.70 4.82 5.91
C MET A 1 -23.42 3.43 6.49
N LEU A 2 -24.42 2.71 7.05
CA LEU A 2 -24.17 1.39 7.67
C LEU A 2 -23.68 0.32 6.68
N GLU A 3 -24.23 0.30 5.46
CA GLU A 3 -23.78 -0.62 4.41
C GLU A 3 -22.36 -0.33 3.91
N GLN A 4 -21.98 0.95 3.80
CA GLN A 4 -20.61 1.34 3.43
C GLN A 4 -19.60 0.94 4.52
N PHE A 5 -20.01 1.03 5.80
CA PHE A 5 -19.20 0.56 6.91
C PHE A 5 -19.05 -0.97 6.89
N SER A 6 -20.13 -1.71 6.66
CA SER A 6 -20.10 -3.17 6.53
C SER A 6 -19.25 -3.62 5.33
N PHE A 7 -19.34 -2.92 4.21
CA PHE A 7 -18.49 -3.15 3.03
C PHE A 7 -17.01 -2.93 3.35
N ALA A 8 -16.65 -1.79 3.95
CA ALA A 8 -15.27 -1.50 4.32
C ALA A 8 -14.69 -2.55 5.28
N LEU A 9 -15.51 -3.04 6.23
CA LEU A 9 -15.12 -4.14 7.12
C LEU A 9 -14.92 -5.45 6.37
N ASN A 10 -15.85 -5.85 5.50
CA ASN A 10 -15.70 -7.07 4.71
C ASN A 10 -14.43 -7.08 3.86
N VAL A 11 -14.02 -5.90 3.38
CA VAL A 11 -12.79 -5.74 2.60
C VAL A 11 -11.53 -5.80 3.46
N THR A 12 -11.58 -5.17 4.64
CA THR A 12 -10.38 -4.97 5.48
C THR A 12 -10.12 -6.16 6.41
N ILE A 13 -11.18 -6.81 6.90
CA ILE A 13 -11.09 -7.94 7.85
C ILE A 13 -10.19 -9.08 7.35
N PRO A 14 -10.30 -9.58 6.10
CA PRO A 14 -9.46 -10.66 5.61
C PRO A 14 -7.97 -10.33 5.70
N ILE A 15 -7.61 -9.09 5.38
CA ILE A 15 -6.22 -8.60 5.38
C ILE A 15 -5.72 -8.44 6.82
N LEU A 16 -6.57 -7.97 7.73
CA LEU A 16 -6.25 -7.92 9.16
C LEU A 16 -6.03 -9.31 9.75
N ILE A 17 -6.87 -10.29 9.40
CA ILE A 17 -6.69 -11.68 9.82
C ILE A 17 -5.34 -12.22 9.32
N LEU A 18 -5.01 -12.00 8.05
CA LEU A 18 -3.71 -12.40 7.49
C LEU A 18 -2.53 -11.77 8.26
N LEU A 19 -2.65 -10.49 8.61
CA LEU A 19 -1.63 -9.78 9.38
C LEU A 19 -1.48 -10.36 10.81
N ILE A 20 -2.59 -10.67 11.48
CA ILE A 20 -2.59 -11.33 12.79
C ILE A 20 -1.95 -12.71 12.71
N LEU A 21 -2.25 -13.49 11.67
CA LEU A 21 -1.63 -14.81 11.45
C LEU A 21 -0.11 -14.70 11.27
N GLY A 22 0.36 -13.74 10.48
CA GLY A 22 1.80 -13.49 10.33
C GLY A 22 2.50 -13.16 11.65
N ILE A 23 1.85 -12.37 12.51
CA ILE A 23 2.37 -12.07 13.86
C ILE A 23 2.40 -13.33 14.73
N THR A 24 1.34 -14.13 14.70
CA THR A 24 1.26 -15.39 15.45
C THR A 24 2.37 -16.35 15.00
N PHE A 25 2.58 -16.55 13.71
CA PHE A 25 3.63 -17.43 13.20
C PHE A 25 5.03 -16.97 13.60
N ARG A 26 5.30 -15.66 13.55
CA ARG A 26 6.55 -15.09 14.07
C ARG A 26 6.71 -15.34 15.57
N ARG A 27 5.63 -15.21 16.35
CA ARG A 27 5.66 -15.45 17.81
C ARG A 27 5.84 -16.92 18.17
N THR A 28 5.30 -17.84 17.39
CA THR A 28 5.47 -19.29 17.59
C THR A 28 6.84 -19.81 17.15
N GLY A 29 7.67 -18.96 16.51
CA GLY A 29 8.98 -19.36 15.98
C GLY A 29 8.91 -20.19 14.69
N PHE A 30 7.72 -20.40 14.14
CA PHE A 30 7.53 -21.08 12.84
C PHE A 30 8.16 -20.28 11.69
N ILE A 31 8.14 -18.94 11.82
CA ILE A 31 8.81 -18.02 10.91
C ILE A 31 9.85 -17.24 11.71
N ASP A 32 11.11 -17.36 11.32
CA ASP A 32 12.22 -16.66 11.94
C ASP A 32 12.57 -15.35 11.19
N GLN A 33 13.45 -14.54 11.77
CA GLN A 33 13.82 -13.26 11.18
C GLN A 33 14.59 -13.42 9.86
N HIS A 34 15.34 -14.52 9.68
CA HIS A 34 16.05 -14.78 8.43
C HIS A 34 15.07 -15.03 7.27
N PHE A 35 14.05 -15.87 7.48
CA PHE A 35 13.01 -16.09 6.48
C PHE A 35 12.28 -14.80 6.12
N ILE A 36 11.91 -13.97 7.12
CA ILE A 36 11.24 -12.68 6.87
C ILE A 36 12.08 -11.78 5.97
N ASN A 37 13.40 -11.71 6.21
CA ASN A 37 14.29 -10.89 5.41
C ASN A 37 14.37 -11.39 3.96
N ILE A 38 14.50 -12.71 3.74
CA ILE A 38 14.49 -13.31 2.41
C ILE A 38 13.17 -13.04 1.70
N ALA A 39 12.04 -13.28 2.38
CA ALA A 39 10.71 -13.06 1.83
C ALA A 39 10.48 -11.60 1.44
N ASN A 40 10.89 -10.65 2.29
CA ASN A 40 10.81 -9.23 1.97
C ASN A 40 11.65 -8.89 0.74
N SER A 41 12.91 -9.31 0.67
CA SER A 41 13.76 -9.07 -0.50
C SER A 41 13.17 -9.68 -1.78
N PHE A 42 12.59 -10.88 -1.71
CA PHE A 42 11.91 -11.51 -2.83
C PHE A 42 10.70 -10.69 -3.30
N VAL A 43 9.83 -10.28 -2.37
CA VAL A 43 8.64 -9.49 -2.70
C VAL A 43 9.02 -8.14 -3.32
N PHE A 44 9.99 -7.43 -2.74
CA PHE A 44 10.40 -6.12 -3.23
C PHE A 44 11.13 -6.18 -4.58
N ASN A 45 12.01 -7.17 -4.77
CA ASN A 45 12.85 -7.23 -5.97
C ASN A 45 12.21 -7.98 -7.14
N ILE A 46 11.25 -8.86 -6.90
CA ILE A 46 10.67 -9.73 -7.93
C ILE A 46 9.16 -9.52 -8.02
N THR A 47 8.43 -9.75 -6.92
CA THR A 47 6.95 -9.73 -6.96
C THR A 47 6.39 -8.35 -7.29
N LEU A 48 6.93 -7.27 -6.72
CA LEU A 48 6.48 -5.91 -7.01
C LEU A 48 6.73 -5.50 -8.47
N PRO A 49 7.93 -5.66 -9.06
CA PRO A 49 8.15 -5.41 -10.48
C PRO A 49 7.25 -6.25 -11.39
N CYS A 50 7.07 -7.55 -11.10
CA CYS A 50 6.17 -8.41 -11.86
C CYS A 50 4.72 -7.91 -11.78
N LEU A 51 4.25 -7.55 -10.59
CA LEU A 51 2.91 -7.01 -10.38
C LEU A 51 2.71 -5.71 -11.17
N LEU A 52 3.67 -4.80 -11.14
CA LEU A 52 3.64 -3.56 -11.91
C LEU A 52 3.63 -3.83 -13.41
N PHE A 53 4.43 -4.79 -13.88
CA PHE A 53 4.46 -5.19 -15.29
C PHE A 53 3.10 -5.76 -15.74
N PHE A 54 2.54 -6.72 -15.00
CA PHE A 54 1.23 -7.28 -15.31
C PHE A 54 0.13 -6.22 -15.24
N SER A 55 0.18 -5.33 -14.24
CA SER A 55 -0.79 -4.23 -14.14
C SER A 55 -0.76 -3.32 -15.37
N ILE A 56 0.42 -3.04 -15.93
CA ILE A 56 0.54 -2.24 -17.15
C ILE A 56 0.13 -3.05 -18.39
N ALA A 57 0.52 -4.32 -18.46
CA ALA A 57 0.25 -5.18 -19.61
C ALA A 57 -1.24 -5.52 -19.79
N ASP A 58 -1.97 -5.72 -18.70
CA ASP A 58 -3.41 -6.03 -18.72
C ASP A 58 -4.28 -4.77 -18.86
N THR A 59 -3.72 -3.56 -18.69
CA THR A 59 -4.50 -2.32 -18.78
C THR A 59 -4.75 -1.95 -20.25
N PRO A 60 -6.01 -1.92 -20.74
CA PRO A 60 -6.30 -1.48 -22.09
C PRO A 60 -5.94 0.00 -22.26
N LEU A 61 -5.14 0.31 -23.30
CA LEU A 61 -4.66 1.66 -23.63
C LEU A 61 -5.79 2.71 -23.75
N SER A 62 -7.04 2.29 -23.99
CA SER A 62 -8.21 3.18 -23.98
C SER A 62 -8.54 3.78 -22.61
N HIS A 63 -8.25 3.07 -21.51
CA HIS A 63 -8.45 3.55 -20.14
C HIS A 63 -7.25 4.36 -19.61
N ALA A 64 -6.06 4.13 -20.17
CA ALA A 64 -4.85 4.89 -19.86
C ALA A 64 -4.95 6.37 -20.26
N SER A 65 -5.92 6.73 -21.10
CA SER A 65 -6.13 8.10 -21.58
C SER A 65 -7.07 8.95 -20.71
N ASN A 66 -7.48 8.47 -19.52
CA ASN A 66 -8.26 9.26 -18.56
C ASN A 66 -7.37 10.30 -17.84
N ILE A 67 -6.92 11.31 -18.59
CA ILE A 67 -6.10 12.43 -18.15
C ILE A 67 -6.65 13.08 -16.86
N PRO A 68 -7.97 13.30 -16.67
CA PRO A 68 -8.49 13.87 -15.44
C PRO A 68 -8.20 13.03 -14.20
N LEU A 69 -8.31 11.69 -14.32
CA LEU A 69 -8.07 10.77 -13.20
C LEU A 69 -6.58 10.70 -12.86
N PHE A 70 -5.73 10.69 -13.88
CA PHE A 70 -4.27 10.77 -13.71
C PHE A 70 -3.86 12.06 -13.00
N LEU A 71 -4.35 13.21 -13.45
CA LEU A 71 -4.07 14.50 -12.84
C LEU A 71 -4.58 14.57 -11.41
N PHE A 72 -5.79 14.08 -11.14
CA PHE A 72 -6.33 13.99 -9.78
C PHE A 72 -5.40 13.17 -8.87
N GLY A 73 -5.00 11.98 -9.30
CA GLY A 73 -4.06 11.14 -8.58
C GLY A 73 -2.72 11.83 -8.33
N ALA A 74 -2.15 12.48 -9.36
CA ALA A 74 -0.88 13.19 -9.27
C ALA A 74 -0.95 14.38 -8.28
N PHE A 75 -1.99 15.22 -8.37
CA PHE A 75 -2.17 16.35 -7.46
C PHE A 75 -2.47 15.90 -6.03
N PHE A 76 -3.28 14.86 -5.84
CA PHE A 76 -3.54 14.30 -4.51
C PHE A 76 -2.25 13.76 -3.89
N THR A 77 -1.45 13.05 -4.68
CA THR A 77 -0.16 12.51 -4.29
C THR A 77 0.80 13.62 -3.85
N LEU A 78 1.01 14.63 -4.69
CA LEU A 78 1.86 15.78 -4.39
C LEU A 78 1.33 16.61 -3.21
N GLY A 79 0.02 16.82 -3.14
CA GLY A 79 -0.64 17.53 -2.06
C GLY A 79 -0.48 16.83 -0.72
N SER A 80 -0.65 15.51 -0.68
CA SER A 80 -0.43 14.71 0.52
C SER A 80 1.03 14.74 0.98
N ALA A 81 1.99 14.65 0.05
CA ALA A 81 3.41 14.77 0.37
C ALA A 81 3.77 16.15 0.94
N LEU A 82 3.24 17.23 0.34
CA LEU A 82 3.42 18.60 0.83
C LEU A 82 2.79 18.79 2.22
N LEU A 83 1.58 18.26 2.44
CA LEU A 83 0.88 18.33 3.71
C LEU A 83 1.66 17.63 4.83
N PHE A 84 2.18 16.42 4.59
CA PHE A 84 3.00 15.72 5.58
C PHE A 84 4.35 16.40 5.80
N TRP A 85 4.91 17.02 4.77
CA TRP A 85 6.11 17.85 4.94
C TRP A 85 5.83 19.05 5.85
N LEU A 86 4.77 19.83 5.61
CA LEU A 86 4.39 20.96 6.46
C LEU A 86 4.12 20.53 7.91
N LEU A 87 3.40 19.42 8.10
CA LEU A 87 3.17 18.83 9.43
C LEU A 87 4.47 18.42 10.12
N SER A 88 5.43 17.86 9.38
CA SER A 88 6.73 17.46 9.93
C SER A 88 7.55 18.64 10.44
N LEU A 89 7.35 19.85 9.89
CA LEU A 89 8.04 21.06 10.35
C LEU A 89 7.63 21.44 11.77
N ILE A 90 6.39 21.13 12.16
CA ILE A 90 5.80 21.49 13.45
C ILE A 90 5.94 20.34 14.45
N LEU A 91 5.72 19.09 13.99
CA LEU A 91 5.57 17.93 14.87
C LEU A 91 6.85 17.11 15.06
N ILE A 92 7.85 17.24 14.17
CA ILE A 92 8.99 16.32 14.11
C ILE A 92 10.33 17.06 14.12
N GLU A 93 11.28 16.52 14.88
CA GLU A 93 12.68 16.95 14.91
C GLU A 93 13.31 16.93 13.52
N PRO A 94 14.13 17.94 13.14
CA PRO A 94 14.70 18.07 11.79
C PRO A 94 15.36 16.79 11.27
N ASP A 95 16.06 16.07 12.13
CA ASP A 95 16.80 14.85 11.83
C ASP A 95 15.90 13.67 11.40
N LYS A 96 14.65 13.63 11.87
CA LYS A 96 13.70 12.53 11.61
C LYS A 96 12.64 12.86 10.55
N ARG A 97 12.62 14.10 10.04
CA ARG A 97 11.60 14.57 9.07
C ARG A 97 11.61 13.77 7.79
N GLY A 98 12.79 13.46 7.24
CA GLY A 98 12.90 12.69 6.00
C GLY A 98 12.26 11.30 6.10
N VAL A 99 12.53 10.59 7.19
CA VAL A 99 11.95 9.26 7.46
C VAL A 99 10.45 9.36 7.70
N PHE A 100 9.99 10.37 8.44
CA PHE A 100 8.57 10.60 8.70
C PHE A 100 7.79 10.89 7.41
N ILE A 101 8.27 11.80 6.56
CA ILE A 101 7.60 12.16 5.29
C ILE A 101 7.55 10.94 4.36
N GLN A 102 8.67 10.21 4.22
CA GLN A 102 8.68 9.01 3.39
C GLN A 102 7.76 7.92 3.95
N GLY A 103 7.75 7.69 5.26
CA GLY A 103 6.87 6.71 5.90
C GLY A 103 5.39 7.06 5.82
N ALA A 104 5.04 8.35 5.99
CA ALA A 104 3.67 8.83 5.94
C ALA A 104 3.07 8.74 4.53
N PHE A 105 3.86 9.06 3.50
CA PHE A 105 3.40 9.06 2.12
C PHE A 105 3.56 7.69 1.41
N ARG A 106 4.63 6.93 1.68
CA ARG A 106 4.88 5.58 1.11
C ARG A 106 4.56 4.47 2.11
N GLY A 107 3.55 4.64 2.95
CA GLY A 107 3.18 3.67 3.99
C GLY A 107 2.71 2.34 3.39
N ASN A 108 3.63 1.43 3.09
CA ASN A 108 3.44 0.08 2.53
C ASN A 108 2.25 -0.12 1.56
N LEU A 109 1.91 0.93 0.79
CA LEU A 109 0.74 0.93 -0.10
C LEU A 109 0.92 -0.09 -1.23
N GLY A 110 2.17 -0.36 -1.63
CA GLY A 110 2.48 -1.37 -2.62
C GLY A 110 2.11 -2.79 -2.18
N ILE A 111 2.17 -3.12 -0.89
CA ILE A 111 1.83 -4.47 -0.40
C ILE A 111 0.41 -4.47 0.15
N ILE A 112 0.13 -3.65 1.16
CA ILE A 112 -1.17 -3.65 1.86
C ILE A 112 -2.24 -2.92 1.05
N GLY A 113 -1.88 -1.77 0.46
CA GLY A 113 -2.81 -0.95 -0.32
C GLY A 113 -3.32 -1.69 -1.55
N ILE A 114 -2.42 -2.34 -2.30
CA ILE A 114 -2.80 -3.14 -3.46
C ILE A 114 -3.67 -4.34 -3.04
N ALA A 115 -3.34 -5.05 -1.96
CA ALA A 115 -4.18 -6.14 -1.44
C ALA A 115 -5.59 -5.67 -1.07
N LEU A 116 -5.72 -4.49 -0.45
CA LEU A 116 -7.02 -3.87 -0.14
C LEU A 116 -7.81 -3.54 -1.41
N VAL A 117 -7.17 -2.95 -2.41
CA VAL A 117 -7.82 -2.62 -3.69
C VAL A 117 -8.30 -3.89 -4.40
N PHE A 118 -7.48 -4.94 -4.47
CA PHE A 118 -7.89 -6.22 -5.04
C PHE A 118 -9.03 -6.88 -4.27
N ASN A 119 -9.03 -6.79 -2.94
CA ASN A 119 -10.11 -7.36 -2.13
C ASN A 119 -11.41 -6.54 -2.26
N ALA A 120 -11.30 -5.22 -2.40
CA ALA A 120 -12.44 -4.31 -2.54
C ALA A 120 -13.12 -4.38 -3.92
N TYR A 121 -12.31 -4.36 -4.98
CA TYR A 121 -12.79 -4.19 -6.35
C TYR A 121 -12.64 -5.45 -7.21
N GLY A 122 -11.95 -6.48 -6.71
CA GLY A 122 -11.69 -7.71 -7.45
C GLY A 122 -10.65 -7.57 -8.55
N THR A 123 -10.51 -8.61 -9.37
CA THR A 123 -9.58 -8.69 -10.51
C THR A 123 -10.20 -8.28 -11.85
N LYS A 124 -11.45 -7.80 -11.86
CA LYS A 124 -12.22 -7.54 -13.08
C LYS A 124 -12.94 -6.19 -13.00
N CYS A 125 -12.26 -5.16 -13.49
CA CYS A 125 -12.89 -4.00 -14.12
C CYS A 125 -12.45 -3.97 -15.58
#